data_AF-A0A3M8Q8E7-F1
#
_entry.id   AF-A0A3M8Q8E7-F1
#
_cell.length_a   1.000
_cell.length_b   1.000
_cell.length_c   1.000
_cell.angle_alpha   90.00
_cell.angle_beta   90.00
_cell.angle_gamma   90.00
#
_symmetry.space_group_name_H-M   'P 1'
#
loop_
_entity.id
_entity.type
_entity.pdbx_description
1 polymer ?
#
loop_
_entity_poly.entity_id
_entity_poly.type
_entity_poly.pdbx_seq_one_letter_code
_entity_poly.pdbx_strand_id
1 'polypeptide(L)'
;MLDVSHLTQLSAALEQSIEQKDIETIQQLCIDNDDLIRSIKPLTDPADNAQIKHFIMLHQSATQLVRDVRVEMQKQLYQTNKTRKGVKQYKGVKHAK
;
A
#
# COMPACT_ATOMS: atom_id res chain seq x y z
N MET A 1 -24.08 5.85 -11.92
CA MET A 1 -23.93 7.02 -11.02
C MET A 1 -22.96 6.60 -9.92
N LEU A 2 -22.06 7.47 -9.47
CA LEU A 2 -21.14 7.12 -8.39
C LEU A 2 -21.96 6.78 -7.14
N ASP A 3 -21.71 5.62 -6.53
CA ASP A 3 -22.32 5.26 -5.25
C ASP A 3 -21.54 5.92 -4.12
N VAL A 4 -22.03 7.10 -3.70
CA VAL A 4 -21.43 7.93 -2.65
C VAL A 4 -21.46 7.23 -1.28
N SER A 5 -22.46 6.39 -1.02
CA SER A 5 -22.52 5.59 0.21
C SER A 5 -21.41 4.54 0.22
N HIS A 6 -21.21 3.88 -0.92
CA HIS A 6 -20.13 2.91 -1.06
C HIS A 6 -18.76 3.57 -0.93
N LEU A 7 -18.56 4.75 -1.53
CA LEU A 7 -17.33 5.53 -1.39
C LEU A 7 -17.05 5.91 0.08
N THR A 8 -18.08 6.27 0.84
CA THR A 8 -17.95 6.61 2.27
C THR A 8 -17.50 5.40 3.09
N GLN A 9 -18.12 4.23 2.86
CA GLN A 9 -17.76 2.98 3.54
C GLN A 9 -16.32 2.57 3.20
N LEU A 10 -15.96 2.65 1.91
CA LEU A 10 -14.61 2.37 1.44
C LEU A 10 -13.59 3.31 2.08
N SER A 11 -13.92 4.60 2.19
CA SER A 11 -13.04 5.60 2.82
C SER A 11 -12.78 5.25 4.28
N ALA A 12 -13.82 4.91 5.04
CA ALA A 12 -13.68 4.53 6.46
C ALA A 12 -12.85 3.25 6.64
N ALA A 13 -13.11 2.22 5.81
CA ALA A 13 -12.34 0.98 5.86
C ALA A 13 -10.87 1.20 5.49
N LEU A 14 -10.60 2.05 4.49
CA LEU A 14 -9.25 2.39 4.06
C LEU A 14 -8.51 3.20 5.13
N GLU A 15 -9.16 4.17 5.75
CA GLU A 15 -8.61 4.96 6.86
C GLU A 15 -8.20 4.05 8.03
N GLN A 16 -9.10 3.17 8.48
CA GLN A 16 -8.80 2.20 9.53
C GLN A 16 -7.61 1.30 9.18
N SER A 17 -7.53 0.84 7.93
CA SER A 17 -6.45 -0.04 7.48
C SER A 17 -5.10 0.71 7.43
N ILE A 18 -5.11 2.00 7.07
CA ILE A 18 -3.92 2.87 7.11
C ILE A 18 -3.44 3.05 8.56
N GLU A 19 -4.35 3.33 9.50
CA GLU A 19 -4.01 3.49 10.91
C GLU A 19 -3.39 2.22 11.51
N GLN A 20 -3.96 1.07 11.17
CA GLN A 20 -3.47 -0.24 11.60
C GLN A 20 -2.22 -0.69 10.83
N LYS A 21 -1.83 0.04 9.78
CA LYS A 21 -0.76 -0.31 8.83
C LYS A 21 -0.94 -1.71 8.24
N ASP A 22 -2.19 -2.12 8.05
CA ASP A 22 -2.53 -3.41 7.44
C ASP A 22 -2.41 -3.30 5.91
N ILE A 23 -1.21 -3.61 5.42
CA ILE A 23 -0.86 -3.48 4.01
C ILE A 23 -1.66 -4.43 3.13
N GLU A 24 -1.98 -5.63 3.63
CA GLU A 24 -2.73 -6.64 2.87
C GLU A 24 -4.17 -6.17 2.67
N THR A 25 -4.82 -5.73 3.75
CA THR A 25 -6.18 -5.19 3.68
C THR A 25 -6.24 -3.92 2.81
N ILE A 26 -5.26 -3.01 2.89
CA ILE A 26 -5.17 -1.84 1.99
C ILE A 26 -5.15 -2.25 0.52
N GLN A 27 -4.31 -3.24 0.16
CA GLN A 27 -4.19 -3.72 -1.22
C GLN A 27 -5.48 -4.38 -1.69
N GLN A 28 -6.08 -5.23 -0.85
CA GLN A 28 -7.31 -5.93 -1.15
C GLN A 28 -8.47 -4.95 -1.39
N LEU A 29 -8.65 -3.96 -0.50
CA LEU A 29 -9.66 -2.91 -0.66
C LEU A 29 -9.50 -2.13 -1.97
N CYS A 30 -8.26 -1.84 -2.38
CA CYS A 30 -8.00 -1.14 -3.64
C CYS A 30 -8.28 -2.02 -4.88
N ILE A 31 -8.00 -3.33 -4.80
CA ILE A 31 -8.26 -4.29 -5.87
C ILE A 31 -9.76 -4.49 -6.05
N ASP A 32 -10.47 -4.75 -4.95
CA ASP A 32 -11.91 -5.06 -4.98
C ASP A 32 -12.75 -3.87 -5.45
N ASN A 33 -12.21 -2.65 -5.34
CA ASN A 33 -12.90 -1.42 -5.68
C ASN A 33 -12.24 -0.66 -6.84
N ASP A 34 -11.34 -1.29 -7.61
CA ASP A 34 -10.60 -0.63 -8.71
C ASP A 34 -11.55 0.04 -9.73
N ASP A 35 -12.66 -0.62 -10.09
CA ASP A 35 -13.67 -0.06 -10.99
C ASP A 35 -14.33 1.20 -10.42
N LEU A 36 -14.68 1.19 -9.12
CA LEU A 36 -15.24 2.35 -8.43
C LEU A 36 -14.22 3.49 -8.43
N ILE A 37 -12.98 3.21 -8.05
CA ILE A 37 -11.88 4.19 -7.96
C ILE A 37 -11.65 4.86 -9.32
N ARG A 38 -11.59 4.07 -10.40
CA ARG A 38 -11.40 4.58 -11.77
C ARG A 38 -12.60 5.37 -12.29
N SER A 39 -13.79 5.10 -11.75
CA SER A 39 -15.02 5.80 -12.14
C SER A 39 -15.18 7.19 -11.50
N ILE A 40 -14.36 7.53 -10.49
CA ILE A 40 -14.43 8.80 -9.76
C ILE A 40 -14.21 9.98 -10.72
N LYS A 41 -15.19 10.88 -10.75
CA LYS A 41 -15.17 12.13 -11.50
C LYS A 41 -15.80 13.23 -10.65
N PRO A 42 -15.46 14.51 -10.88
CA PRO A 42 -16.15 15.61 -10.21
C PRO A 42 -17.67 15.53 -10.42
N LEU A 43 -18.41 15.68 -9.33
CA LEU A 43 -19.87 15.69 -9.31
C LEU A 43 -20.40 17.13 -9.24
N THR A 44 -21.70 17.30 -9.48
CA THR A 44 -22.35 18.62 -9.40
C THR A 44 -22.53 19.07 -7.95
N ASP A 45 -22.72 18.15 -7.01
CA ASP A 45 -22.88 18.45 -5.59
C ASP A 45 -21.52 18.72 -4.91
N PRO A 46 -21.31 19.90 -4.31
CA PRO A 46 -20.11 20.20 -3.53
C PRO A 46 -19.86 19.25 -2.35
N ALA A 47 -20.91 18.72 -1.71
CA ALA A 47 -20.78 17.79 -0.58
C ALA A 47 -20.18 16.46 -1.02
N ASP A 48 -20.66 15.90 -2.13
CA ASP A 48 -20.13 14.66 -2.69
C ASP A 48 -18.68 14.85 -3.16
N ASN A 49 -18.36 16.02 -3.72
CA ASN A 49 -16.98 16.36 -4.09
C ASN A 49 -16.03 16.42 -2.89
N ALA A 50 -16.52 16.86 -1.72
CA ALA A 50 -15.72 16.85 -0.50
C ALA A 50 -15.37 15.41 -0.07
N GLN A 51 -16.31 14.48 -0.19
CA GLN A 51 -16.07 13.07 0.09
C GLN A 51 -15.10 12.43 -0.90
N ILE A 52 -15.25 12.72 -2.20
CA ILE A 52 -14.29 12.31 -3.22
C ILE A 52 -12.88 12.83 -2.90
N LYS A 53 -12.76 14.09 -2.51
CA LYS A 53 -11.46 14.68 -2.15
C LYS A 53 -10.85 14.00 -0.92
N HIS A 54 -11.67 13.69 0.08
CA HIS A 54 -11.23 12.95 1.25
C HIS A 54 -10.70 11.56 0.88
N PHE A 55 -11.47 10.80 0.08
CA PHE A 55 -11.04 9.50 -0.41
C PHE A 55 -9.72 9.57 -1.20
N ILE A 56 -9.55 10.56 -2.07
CA ILE A 56 -8.31 10.76 -2.84
C ILE A 56 -7.10 10.94 -1.91
N MET A 57 -7.24 11.73 -0.85
CA MET A 57 -6.15 11.94 0.12
C MET A 57 -5.80 10.64 0.86
N LEU A 58 -6.81 9.87 1.29
CA LEU A 58 -6.59 8.56 1.93
C LEU A 58 -5.89 7.59 0.97
N HIS A 59 -6.35 7.51 -0.28
CA HIS A 59 -5.77 6.64 -1.30
C HIS A 59 -4.30 6.98 -1.61
N GLN A 60 -3.96 8.27 -1.62
CA GLN A 60 -2.56 8.72 -1.76
C GLN A 60 -1.71 8.31 -0.56
N SER A 61 -2.23 8.48 0.67
CA SER A 61 -1.55 8.04 1.90
C SER A 61 -1.30 6.53 1.91
N ALA A 62 -2.33 5.74 1.59
CA ALA A 62 -2.22 4.29 1.43
C ALA A 62 -1.16 3.91 0.38
N THR A 63 -1.16 4.58 -0.78
CA THR A 63 -0.17 4.34 -1.84
C THR A 63 1.25 4.62 -1.35
N GLN A 64 1.45 5.70 -0.60
CA GLN A 64 2.75 6.04 -0.05
C GLN A 64 3.20 4.99 0.98
N LEU A 65 2.32 4.57 1.88
CA LEU A 65 2.61 3.54 2.87
C LEU A 65 3.03 2.22 2.21
N VAL A 66 2.30 1.77 1.19
CA VAL A 66 2.64 0.55 0.43
C VAL A 66 4.02 0.68 -0.24
N ARG A 67 4.35 1.86 -0.79
CA ARG A 67 5.66 2.12 -1.39
C ARG A 67 6.78 2.06 -0.35
N ASP A 68 6.58 2.66 0.82
CA ASP A 68 7.58 2.68 1.89
C ASP A 68 7.85 1.26 2.41
N VAL A 69 6.79 0.46 2.61
CA VAL A 69 6.93 -0.95 3.00
C VAL A 69 7.69 -1.74 1.93
N ARG A 70 7.39 -1.53 0.64
CA ARG A 70 8.12 -2.18 -0.45
C ARG A 70 9.60 -1.84 -0.42
N VAL A 71 9.96 -0.57 -0.21
CA VAL A 71 11.37 -0.13 -0.13
C VAL A 71 12.08 -0.80 1.03
N GLU A 72 11.45 -0.86 2.21
CA GLU A 72 12.04 -1.51 3.38
C GLU A 72 12.20 -3.03 3.16
N MET A 73 11.20 -3.71 2.58
CA MET A 73 11.30 -5.13 2.23
C MET A 73 12.45 -5.40 1.25
N GLN A 74 12.64 -4.54 0.24
CA GLN A 74 13.75 -4.68 -0.70
C GLN A 74 15.12 -4.53 -0.01
N LYS A 75 15.24 -3.59 0.93
CA LYS A 75 16.44 -3.39 1.74
C LYS A 75 16.74 -4.62 2.60
N GLN A 76 15.72 -5.19 3.27
CA GLN A 76 15.87 -6.40 4.08
C GLN A 76 16.30 -7.61 3.24
N LEU A 77 15.71 -7.78 2.04
CA LEU A 77 16.12 -8.83 1.09
C LEU A 77 17.58 -8.65 0.65
N TYR A 78 18.00 -7.43 0.36
CA TYR A 78 19.39 -7.14 0.00
C TYR A 78 20.36 -7.49 1.14
N GLN A 79 20.06 -7.05 2.37
CA GLN A 79 20.86 -7.34 3.55
C GLN A 79 20.97 -8.85 3.81
N THR A 80 19.85 -9.57 3.75
CA THR A 80 19.81 -11.03 3.90
C THR A 80 20.67 -11.73 2.85
N ASN A 81 20.57 -11.29 1.58
CA ASN A 81 21.38 -11.85 0.50
C ASN A 81 22.88 -11.54 0.66
N LYS A 82 23.23 -10.33 1.09
CA LYS A 82 24.62 -9.94 1.37
C LYS A 82 25.21 -10.78 2.51
N THR A 83 24.48 -10.91 3.62
CA THR A 83 24.90 -11.75 4.77
C THR A 83 25.05 -13.21 4.35
N ARG A 84 24.11 -13.76 3.59
CA ARG A 84 24.20 -15.14 3.06
C ARG A 84 25.44 -15.35 2.19
N LYS A 85 25.79 -14.39 1.33
CA LYS A 85 27.03 -14.44 0.52
C LYS A 85 28.29 -14.37 1.39
N GLY A 86 28.30 -13.50 2.41
CA GLY A 86 29.41 -13.41 3.36
C GLY A 86 29.62 -14.69 4.18
N VAL A 87 28.54 -15.30 4.66
CA VAL A 87 28.60 -16.60 5.37
C VAL A 87 29.07 -17.74 4.45
N LYS A 88 28.64 -17.74 3.17
CA LYS A 88 29.11 -18.74 2.18
C LYS A 88 30.60 -18.57 1.87
N GLN A 89 31.11 -17.33 1.78
CA GLN A 89 32.54 -17.05 1.66
C GLN A 89 33.31 -17.56 2.88
N TYR A 90 32.82 -17.30 4.09
CA TYR A 90 33.49 -17.73 5.33
C TYR A 90 33.52 -19.26 5.51
N LYS A 91 32.48 -19.99 5.07
CA LYS A 91 32.48 -21.46 5.05
C LYS A 91 33.38 -22.07 3.95
N GLY A 92 33.76 -21.29 2.93
CA GLY A 92 34.69 -21.70 1.88
C GLY A 92 36.18 -21.63 2.28
N VAL A 93 36.52 -20.92 3.36
CA VAL A 93 37.90 -20.80 3.87
C VAL A 93 38.19 -21.88 4.93
N LYS A 94 37.82 -23.13 4.67
CA LYS A 94 38.24 -24.29 5.49
C LYS A 94 39.38 -25.11 4.89
N HIS A 95 39.84 -24.77 3.67
CA HIS A 95 40.93 -25.49 2.99
C HIS A 95 41.87 -24.56 2.22
N ALA A 96 42.29 -23.43 2.80
CA ALA A 96 43.52 -22.78 2.34
C ALA A 96 44.70 -23.44 3.09
N LYS A 97 45.28 -24.46 2.48
CA LYS A 97 46.62 -24.98 2.79
C LYS A 97 47.56 -24.56 1.67
#